data_AF-A0A965R504-F1
#
_entry.id   AF-A0A965R504-F1
#
_cell.length_a   1.000
_cell.length_b   1.000
_cell.length_c   1.000
_cell.angle_alpha   90.00
_cell.angle_beta   90.00
_cell.angle_gamma   90.00
#
_symmetry.space_group_name_H-M   'P 1'
#
loop_
_entity.id
_entity.type
_entity.pdbx_description
1 polymer ?
#
loop_
_entity_poly.entity_id
_entity_poly.type
_entity_poly.pdbx_seq_one_letter_code
_entity_poly.pdbx_strand_id
1 'polypeptide(L)'
;MTTCHRVFLESRCFERGYTIDEVMPCVVARDGDIWTINIDHPAYPRHPKPGFELPTPPPAPLPSGPGTELSKLLKRFGIEPTPTCQCRAKAAEMDAWGPDECEKPERIEEVVAVMRAEAEARGLPFLDVAGRMLVRRAIKNARRKAKMD
;
A
#
# COMPACT_ATOMS: atom_id res chain seq x y z
N MET A 1 10.81 -13.18 23.12
CA MET A 1 9.63 -13.66 22.37
C MET A 1 8.54 -12.62 22.42
N THR A 2 7.82 -12.40 21.32
CA THR A 2 6.73 -11.42 21.21
C THR A 2 5.54 -12.09 20.54
N THR A 3 4.35 -11.88 21.09
CA THR A 3 3.09 -12.31 20.45
C THR A 3 2.50 -11.15 19.67
N CYS A 4 2.24 -11.36 18.38
CA CYS A 4 1.63 -10.34 17.52
C CYS A 4 0.85 -10.98 16.37
N HIS A 5 0.07 -10.15 15.67
CA HIS A 5 -0.65 -10.60 14.48
C HIS A 5 0.32 -10.95 13.33
N ARG A 6 0.03 -12.01 12.57
CA ARG A 6 0.80 -12.54 11.42
C ARG A 6 1.26 -11.45 10.45
N VAL A 7 0.36 -10.53 10.12
CA VAL A 7 0.59 -9.38 9.23
C VAL A 7 1.79 -8.51 9.66
N PHE A 8 2.10 -8.42 10.95
CA PHE A 8 3.28 -7.66 11.39
C PHE A 8 4.60 -8.34 11.03
N LEU A 9 4.64 -9.68 11.09
CA LEU A 9 5.80 -10.43 10.64
C LEU A 9 5.94 -10.35 9.12
N GLU A 10 4.84 -10.47 8.38
CA GLU A 10 4.82 -10.32 6.91
C GLU A 10 5.30 -8.94 6.47
N SER A 11 4.83 -7.88 7.13
CA SER A 11 5.25 -6.50 6.86
C SER A 11 6.75 -6.33 7.12
N ARG A 12 7.26 -6.89 8.21
CA ARG A 12 8.70 -6.88 8.52
C ARG A 12 9.52 -7.66 7.49
N CYS A 13 8.99 -8.77 6.98
CA CYS A 13 9.63 -9.55 5.92
C CYS A 13 9.72 -8.73 4.63
N PHE A 14 8.60 -8.12 4.22
CA PHE A 14 8.52 -7.24 3.06
C PHE A 14 9.51 -6.07 3.14
N GLU A 15 9.55 -5.36 4.28
CA GLU A 15 10.45 -4.22 4.50
C GLU A 15 11.95 -4.59 4.48
N ARG A 16 12.28 -5.88 4.54
CA ARG A 16 13.67 -6.34 4.75
C ARG A 16 14.13 -7.33 3.68
N GLY A 17 13.26 -7.65 2.72
CA GLY A 17 13.57 -8.58 1.63
C GLY A 17 13.54 -10.04 2.01
N TYR A 18 12.77 -10.41 3.02
CA TYR A 18 12.57 -11.81 3.43
C TYR A 18 11.20 -12.28 2.95
N THR A 19 11.10 -13.57 2.69
CA THR A 19 9.82 -14.28 2.52
C THR A 19 9.34 -14.80 3.87
N ILE A 20 8.03 -15.06 3.98
CA ILE A 20 7.47 -15.61 5.22
C ILE A 20 8.09 -16.98 5.54
N ASP A 21 8.34 -17.81 4.52
CA ASP A 21 8.91 -19.15 4.66
C ASP A 21 10.34 -19.12 5.23
N GLU A 22 11.17 -18.16 4.80
CA GLU A 22 12.54 -17.99 5.32
C GLU A 22 12.57 -17.68 6.82
N VAL A 23 11.54 -17.01 7.33
CA VAL A 23 11.47 -16.59 8.73
C VAL A 23 10.66 -17.53 9.60
N MET A 24 9.94 -18.51 9.03
CA MET A 24 9.13 -19.47 9.80
C MET A 24 9.86 -20.13 10.99
N PRO A 25 11.18 -20.42 10.94
CA PRO A 25 11.91 -20.93 12.11
C PRO A 25 11.88 -20.02 13.35
N CYS A 26 11.62 -18.71 13.19
CA CYS A 26 11.44 -17.80 14.33
C CYS A 26 10.04 -17.88 14.96
N VAL A 27 9.07 -18.53 14.32
CA VAL A 27 7.71 -18.69 14.82
C VAL A 27 7.64 -19.90 15.76
N VAL A 28 7.43 -19.65 17.05
CA VAL A 28 7.43 -20.70 18.09
C VAL A 28 6.03 -21.20 18.44
N ALA A 29 4.99 -20.40 18.17
CA ALA A 29 3.59 -20.83 18.32
C ALA A 29 2.69 -20.09 17.32
N ARG A 30 1.59 -20.74 16.92
CA ARG A 30 0.58 -20.19 16.01
C ARG A 30 -0.81 -20.47 16.58
N ASP A 31 -1.59 -19.43 16.77
CA ASP A 31 -3.01 -19.50 17.12
C ASP A 31 -3.80 -18.63 16.13
N GLY A 32 -4.28 -19.26 15.04
CA GLY A 32 -4.86 -18.54 13.91
C GLY A 32 -3.89 -17.49 13.34
N ASP A 33 -4.31 -16.23 13.36
CA ASP A 33 -3.50 -15.07 12.94
C ASP A 33 -2.65 -14.48 14.07
N ILE A 34 -2.72 -14.98 15.30
CA ILE A 34 -1.88 -14.53 16.41
C ILE A 34 -0.71 -15.48 16.58
N TRP A 35 0.50 -14.99 16.28
CA TRP A 35 1.72 -15.79 16.29
C TRP A 35 2.65 -15.33 17.41
N THR A 36 3.31 -16.29 18.05
CA THR A 36 4.41 -16.02 19.00
C THR A 36 5.74 -16.20 18.27
N ILE A 37 6.53 -15.13 18.25
CA ILE A 37 7.76 -15.04 17.48
C ILE A 37 8.94 -14.90 18.44
N ASN A 38 9.95 -15.73 18.26
CA ASN A 38 11.24 -15.57 18.90
C ASN A 38 12.08 -14.54 18.13
N ILE A 39 12.06 -13.29 18.60
CA ILE A 39 12.83 -12.18 18.04
C ILE A 39 14.35 -12.32 18.20
N ASP A 40 14.79 -13.30 18.99
CA ASP A 40 16.20 -13.64 19.21
C ASP A 40 16.70 -14.75 18.31
N HIS A 41 15.82 -15.36 17.52
CA HIS A 41 16.18 -16.38 16.56
C HIS A 41 17.01 -15.79 15.40
N PRO A 42 18.06 -16.47 14.90
CA PRO A 42 18.87 -16.01 13.77
C PRO A 42 18.07 -15.74 12.48
N ALA A 43 16.99 -16.50 12.26
CA ALA A 43 16.08 -16.31 11.12
C ALA A 43 15.08 -15.16 11.31
N TYR A 44 15.01 -14.52 12.49
CA TYR A 44 14.18 -13.35 12.66
C TYR A 44 14.77 -12.19 11.84
N PRO A 45 14.02 -11.57 10.91
CA PRO A 45 14.55 -10.59 9.98
C PRO A 45 14.85 -9.30 10.72
N ARG A 46 15.97 -9.20 11.44
CA ARG A 46 16.36 -8.03 12.26
C ARG A 46 16.89 -6.88 11.42
N HIS A 47 17.56 -7.19 10.32
CA HIS A 47 18.14 -6.24 9.38
C HIS A 47 17.72 -6.60 7.95
N PRO A 48 17.64 -5.62 7.03
CA PRO A 48 17.47 -5.88 5.61
C PRO A 48 18.53 -6.85 5.08
N LYS A 49 18.19 -7.68 4.10
CA LYS A 49 19.19 -8.52 3.42
C LYS A 49 20.28 -7.65 2.78
N PRO A 50 21.55 -8.09 2.77
CA PRO A 50 22.59 -7.41 2.01
C PRO A 50 22.18 -7.27 0.54
N GLY A 51 22.21 -6.05 0.01
CA GLY A 51 21.76 -5.75 -1.36
C GLY A 51 20.25 -5.63 -1.55
N PHE A 52 19.44 -5.70 -0.49
CA PHE A 52 18.03 -5.33 -0.56
C PHE A 52 17.89 -3.80 -0.50
N GLU A 53 17.68 -3.18 -1.65
CA GLU A 53 17.11 -1.85 -1.72
C GLU A 53 15.60 -1.97 -1.52
N LEU A 54 15.12 -1.46 -0.39
CA LEU A 54 13.70 -1.11 -0.26
C LEU A 54 13.34 -0.24 -1.48
N PRO A 55 12.20 -0.47 -2.16
CA PRO A 55 11.63 0.59 -2.97
C PRO A 55 11.49 1.78 -2.03
N THR A 56 12.20 2.88 -2.35
CA THR A 56 12.20 4.07 -1.50
C THR A 56 10.75 4.39 -1.17
N PRO A 57 10.39 4.56 0.13
CA PRO A 57 9.06 5.06 0.43
C PRO A 57 8.91 6.33 -0.41
N PRO A 58 7.83 6.46 -1.19
CA PRO A 58 7.66 7.61 -2.04
C PRO A 58 7.86 8.88 -1.22
N PRO A 59 8.40 9.96 -1.81
CA PRO A 59 8.50 11.24 -1.12
C PRO A 59 7.17 11.56 -0.46
N ALA A 60 7.21 12.07 0.77
CA ALA A 60 6.02 12.40 1.55
C ALA A 60 5.02 13.11 0.63
N PRO A 61 3.74 12.68 0.60
CA PRO A 61 2.79 13.14 -0.39
C PRO A 61 2.77 14.66 -0.40
N LEU A 62 2.95 15.25 -1.58
CA LEU A 62 2.71 16.67 -1.79
C LEU A 62 1.33 16.99 -1.19
N PRO A 63 1.16 18.11 -0.48
CA PRO A 63 -0.04 18.37 0.34
C PRO A 63 -1.38 18.33 -0.43
N SER A 64 -1.35 18.24 -1.76
CA SER A 64 -2.54 18.30 -2.63
C SER A 64 -2.37 17.60 -3.99
N GLY A 65 -2.07 16.30 -4.04
CA GLY A 65 -2.08 15.52 -5.29
C GLY A 65 -3.33 14.63 -5.51
N PRO A 66 -3.53 14.08 -6.72
CA PRO A 66 -4.66 13.21 -7.05
C PRO A 66 -4.68 11.89 -6.25
N GLY A 67 -3.54 11.32 -5.87
CA GLY A 67 -3.50 10.13 -5.02
C GLY A 67 -3.85 10.43 -3.55
N THR A 68 -3.47 11.59 -3.05
CA THR A 68 -3.91 12.10 -1.75
C THR A 68 -5.43 12.29 -1.71
N GLU A 69 -6.03 12.83 -2.78
CA GLU A 69 -7.49 12.97 -2.88
C GLU A 69 -8.20 11.63 -3.08
N LEU A 70 -7.59 10.67 -3.80
CA LEU A 70 -8.13 9.32 -3.94
C LEU A 70 -8.17 8.60 -2.59
N SER A 71 -7.09 8.70 -1.81
CA SER A 71 -7.01 8.11 -0.47
C SER A 71 -8.10 8.66 0.47
N LYS A 72 -8.41 9.96 0.39
CA LYS A 72 -9.51 10.58 1.15
C LYS A 72 -10.87 10.04 0.73
N LEU A 73 -11.09 9.84 -0.57
CA LEU A 73 -12.33 9.26 -1.08
C LEU A 73 -12.49 7.81 -0.60
N LEU A 74 -11.44 6.99 -0.70
CA LEU A 74 -11.46 5.59 -0.24
C LEU A 74 -11.73 5.49 1.27
N LYS A 75 -11.11 6.37 2.07
CA LYS A 75 -11.36 6.44 3.52
C LYS A 75 -12.82 6.72 3.86
N ARG A 76 -13.53 7.52 3.05
CA ARG A 76 -14.97 7.79 3.23
C ARG A 76 -15.83 6.55 3.05
N PHE A 77 -15.35 5.55 2.30
CA PHE A 77 -16.01 4.26 2.11
C PHE A 77 -15.47 3.17 3.07
N GLY A 78 -14.70 3.54 4.09
CA GLY A 78 -14.14 2.59 5.06
C GLY A 78 -12.97 1.76 4.53
N ILE A 79 -12.44 2.09 3.35
CA ILE A 79 -11.29 1.40 2.77
C ILE A 79 -10.03 2.12 3.23
N GLU A 80 -9.40 1.57 4.27
CA GLU A 80 -8.12 2.08 4.77
C GLU A 80 -6.93 1.29 4.18
N PRO A 81 -5.79 1.97 3.94
CA PRO A 81 -4.56 1.32 3.52
C PRO A 81 -3.98 0.49 4.66
N THR A 82 -3.76 -0.80 4.40
CA THR A 82 -3.00 -1.69 5.29
C THR A 82 -1.49 -1.45 5.12
N PRO A 83 -0.64 -1.89 6.08
CA PRO A 83 0.82 -1.75 5.97
C PRO A 83 1.41 -2.38 4.71
N THR A 84 0.75 -3.42 4.18
CA THR A 84 1.15 -4.15 2.98
C THR A 84 0.46 -3.65 1.70
N CYS A 85 -0.44 -2.65 1.77
CA CYS A 85 -1.17 -2.21 0.58
C CYS A 85 -0.29 -1.38 -0.35
N GLN A 86 -0.25 -1.72 -1.64
CA GLN A 86 0.35 -0.88 -2.68
C GLN A 86 -0.40 0.46 -2.88
N CYS A 87 -1.56 0.63 -2.24
CA CYS A 87 -2.35 1.86 -2.17
C CYS A 87 -1.47 3.11 -1.92
N ARG A 88 -0.56 3.05 -0.93
CA ARG A 88 0.27 4.21 -0.55
C ARG A 88 1.30 4.54 -1.61
N ALA A 89 1.96 3.51 -2.15
CA ALA A 89 2.93 3.67 -3.23
C ALA A 89 2.27 4.29 -4.46
N LYS A 90 1.14 3.73 -4.91
CA LYS A 90 0.41 4.24 -6.07
C LYS A 90 -0.17 5.63 -5.83
N ALA A 91 -0.67 5.94 -4.64
CA ALA A 91 -1.16 7.29 -4.32
C ALA A 91 -0.04 8.33 -4.42
N ALA A 92 1.15 8.04 -3.90
CA ALA A 92 2.26 8.99 -4.01
C ALA A 92 2.78 9.11 -5.45
N GLU A 93 2.73 8.03 -6.23
CA GLU A 93 3.05 8.08 -7.66
C GLU A 93 2.05 8.95 -8.43
N MET A 94 0.75 8.82 -8.15
CA MET A 94 -0.28 9.74 -8.66
C MET A 94 0.00 11.19 -8.25
N ASP A 95 0.40 11.42 -7.00
CA ASP A 95 0.76 12.76 -6.51
C ASP A 95 1.98 13.33 -7.25
N ALA A 96 2.96 12.49 -7.58
CA ALA A 96 4.14 12.86 -8.35
C ALA A 96 3.82 13.17 -9.82
N TRP A 97 2.89 12.44 -10.44
CA TRP A 97 2.41 12.73 -11.79
C TRP A 97 1.64 14.06 -11.87
N GLY A 98 0.89 14.39 -10.81
CA GLY A 98 -0.02 15.53 -10.81
C GLY A 98 -1.30 15.29 -11.61
N PRO A 99 -2.27 16.22 -11.54
CA PRO A 99 -3.63 16.00 -12.06
C PRO A 99 -3.70 15.86 -13.58
N ASP A 100 -2.85 16.56 -14.34
CA ASP A 100 -2.93 16.58 -15.80
C ASP A 100 -2.38 15.28 -16.40
N GLU A 101 -1.24 14.80 -15.91
CA GLU A 101 -0.68 13.52 -16.32
C GLU A 101 -1.56 12.36 -15.87
N CYS A 102 -2.12 12.43 -14.65
CA CYS A 102 -3.01 11.40 -14.12
C CYS A 102 -4.35 11.30 -14.87
N GLU A 103 -4.77 12.34 -15.61
CA GLU A 103 -5.98 12.33 -16.44
C GLU A 103 -5.84 11.50 -17.72
N LYS A 104 -4.60 11.19 -18.14
CA LYS A 104 -4.36 10.38 -19.33
C LYS A 104 -5.01 9.00 -19.20
N PRO A 105 -5.68 8.48 -20.25
CA PRO A 105 -6.36 7.18 -20.20
C PRO A 105 -5.47 6.05 -19.68
N GLU A 106 -4.23 5.98 -20.14
CA GLU A 106 -3.24 4.97 -19.73
C GLU A 106 -2.94 5.03 -18.22
N ARG A 107 -2.86 6.23 -17.63
CA ARG A 107 -2.60 6.41 -16.19
C ARG A 107 -3.82 6.05 -15.35
N ILE A 108 -5.02 6.35 -15.83
CA ILE A 108 -6.26 5.96 -15.16
C ILE A 108 -6.36 4.43 -15.12
N GLU A 109 -6.12 3.76 -16.24
CA GLU A 109 -6.19 2.29 -16.30
C GLU A 109 -5.09 1.65 -15.44
N GLU A 110 -3.89 2.22 -15.39
CA GLU A 110 -2.80 1.77 -14.53
C GLU A 110 -3.19 1.82 -13.03
N VAL A 111 -3.78 2.94 -12.59
CA VAL A 111 -4.26 3.10 -11.20
C VAL A 111 -5.39 2.11 -10.91
N VAL A 112 -6.35 1.98 -11.82
CA VAL A 112 -7.49 1.06 -11.67
C VAL A 112 -7.04 -0.39 -11.62
N ALA A 113 -6.01 -0.78 -12.39
CA ALA A 113 -5.44 -2.11 -12.33
C ALA A 113 -4.84 -2.41 -10.95
N VAL A 114 -4.12 -1.46 -10.34
CA VAL A 114 -3.61 -1.61 -8.97
C VAL A 114 -4.75 -1.67 -7.96
N MET A 115 -5.77 -0.82 -8.09
CA MET A 115 -6.95 -0.87 -7.21
C MET A 115 -7.66 -2.22 -7.29
N ARG A 116 -7.77 -2.81 -8.49
CA ARG A 116 -8.35 -4.15 -8.69
C ARG A 116 -7.51 -5.22 -7.99
N ALA A 117 -6.20 -5.25 -8.24
CA ALA A 117 -5.31 -6.26 -7.65
C ALA A 117 -5.35 -6.22 -6.11
N GLU A 118 -5.36 -5.02 -5.53
CA GLU A 118 -5.47 -4.84 -4.08
C GLU A 118 -6.85 -5.23 -3.53
N ALA A 119 -7.93 -4.93 -4.26
CA ALA A 119 -9.27 -5.35 -3.86
C ALA A 119 -9.42 -6.87 -3.92
N GLU A 120 -8.92 -7.52 -4.98
CA GLU A 120 -8.90 -8.98 -5.11
C GLU A 120 -8.09 -9.64 -4.00
N ALA A 121 -6.88 -9.15 -3.72
CA ALA A 121 -6.04 -9.65 -2.64
C ALA A 121 -6.70 -9.53 -1.24
N ARG A 122 -7.63 -8.57 -1.09
CA ARG A 122 -8.38 -8.32 0.15
C ARG A 122 -9.79 -8.91 0.15
N GLY A 123 -10.20 -9.61 -0.91
CA GLY A 123 -11.56 -10.15 -1.06
C GLY A 123 -12.65 -9.08 -1.09
N LEU A 124 -12.32 -7.85 -1.51
CA LEU A 124 -13.25 -6.74 -1.62
C LEU A 124 -13.88 -6.68 -3.02
N PRO A 125 -15.19 -6.42 -3.12
CA PRO A 125 -15.84 -6.25 -4.41
C PRO A 125 -15.28 -5.01 -5.12
N PHE A 126 -14.82 -5.19 -6.35
CA PHE A 126 -14.31 -4.10 -7.19
C PHE A 126 -15.06 -4.02 -8.51
N LEU A 127 -15.46 -2.80 -8.88
CA LEU A 127 -16.10 -2.50 -10.16
C LEU A 127 -15.26 -1.46 -10.88
N ASP A 128 -14.73 -1.80 -12.05
CA ASP A 128 -13.83 -0.93 -12.83
C ASP A 128 -14.44 0.43 -13.15
N VAL A 129 -15.73 0.46 -13.46
CA VAL A 129 -16.44 1.70 -13.76
C VAL A 129 -16.44 2.63 -12.54
N ALA A 130 -16.68 2.08 -11.35
CA ALA A 130 -16.63 2.84 -10.11
C ALA A 130 -15.20 3.27 -9.76
N GLY A 131 -14.21 2.39 -9.98
CA GLY A 131 -12.79 2.70 -9.83
C GLY A 131 -12.36 3.89 -10.69
N ARG A 132 -12.66 3.86 -11.99
CA ARG A 132 -12.38 4.97 -12.92
C ARG A 132 -13.09 6.26 -12.50
N MET A 133 -14.34 6.18 -12.04
CA MET A 133 -15.07 7.34 -11.53
C MET A 133 -14.39 7.95 -10.29
N LEU A 134 -13.92 7.11 -9.35
CA LEU A 134 -13.18 7.57 -8.17
C LEU A 134 -11.86 8.24 -8.54
N VAL A 135 -11.08 7.65 -9.44
CA VAL A 135 -9.82 8.22 -9.93
C VAL A 135 -10.05 9.58 -10.59
N ARG A 136 -11.02 9.68 -11.51
CA ARG A 136 -11.39 10.95 -12.16
C ARG A 136 -11.87 11.99 -11.15
N ARG A 137 -12.62 11.57 -10.13
CA ARG A 137 -13.08 12.46 -9.05
C ARG A 137 -11.90 12.99 -8.23
N ALA A 138 -10.93 12.13 -7.92
CA ALA A 138 -9.73 12.50 -7.20
C ALA A 138 -8.88 13.51 -7.99
N ILE A 139 -8.68 13.27 -9.29
CA ILE A 139 -8.01 14.20 -10.21
C ILE A 139 -8.69 15.56 -10.23
N LYS A 140 -10.03 15.58 -10.37
CA LYS A 140 -10.80 16.84 -10.36
C LYS A 140 -10.66 17.60 -9.04
N ASN A 141 -10.63 16.88 -7.91
CA ASN A 141 -10.44 17.50 -6.60
C ASN A 141 -9.04 18.09 -6.44
N ALA A 142 -8.01 17.38 -6.89
CA ALA A 142 -6.63 17.85 -6.88
C ALA A 142 -6.45 19.09 -7.76
N ARG A 143 -6.96 19.05 -9.01
CA ARG A 143 -6.94 20.20 -9.93
C ARG A 143 -7.68 21.42 -9.36
N ARG A 144 -8.78 21.22 -8.63
CA ARG A 144 -9.50 22.33 -7.98
C ARG A 144 -8.69 22.96 -6.86
N LYS A 145 -8.01 22.15 -6.05
CA LYS A 145 -7.15 22.65 -4.95
C LYS A 145 -5.95 23.39 -5.48
N ALA A 146 -5.27 22.87 -6.50
CA ALA A 146 -4.15 23.54 -7.15
C ALA A 146 -4.49 24.91 -7.79
N LYS A 147 -5.78 25.23 -7.97
CA LYS A 147 -6.26 26.55 -8.45
C LYS A 147 -6.68 27.50 -7.32
N MET A 148 -6.70 27.04 -6.07
CA MET A 148 -7.11 27.82 -4.89
C MET A 148 -5.91 28.25 -4.02
N ASP A 149 -4.69 27.88 -4.42
CA ASP A 149 -3.39 28.37 -3.91
C ASP A 149 -2.82 29.40 -4.90
#